data_AF-F0IRB2-F1
#
_entry.id   AF-F0IRB2-F1
#
_cell.length_a   1.000
_cell.length_b   1.000
_cell.length_c   1.000
_cell.angle_alpha   90.00
_cell.angle_beta   90.00
_cell.angle_gamma   90.00
#
_symmetry.space_group_name_H-M   'P 1'
#
loop_
_entity.id
_entity.type
_entity.pdbx_description
1 polymer ?
#
loop_
_entity_poly.entity_id
_entity_poly.type
_entity_poly.pdbx_seq_one_letter_code
_entity_poly.pdbx_strand_id
1 'polypeptide(L)' 'MSVYSGRLKDIMTNILNRAKTTAETYGLSKDYLASANIAAFENTAKAMIAQGIV' A
#
# COMPACT_ATOMS: atom_id res chain seq x y z
N MET A 1 23.29 -7.48 -11.22
CA MET A 1 22.36 -6.58 -11.95
C MET A 1 20.92 -7.08 -11.96
N SER A 2 20.65 -8.36 -12.23
CA SER A 2 19.28 -8.92 -12.32
C SER A 2 18.47 -8.90 -11.01
N VAL A 3 19.12 -9.11 -9.86
CA VAL A 3 18.46 -9.15 -8.53
C VAL A 3 17.77 -7.83 -8.19
N TYR A 4 18.37 -6.69 -8.53
CA TYR A 4 17.78 -5.37 -8.27
C TYR A 4 16.52 -5.12 -9.11
N SER A 5 16.54 -5.53 -10.38
CA SER A 5 15.37 -5.42 -11.28
C SER A 5 14.22 -6.32 -10.81
N GLY A 6 14.52 -7.55 -10.41
CA GLY A 6 13.52 -8.47 -9.85
C GLY A 6 12.85 -7.90 -8.60
N ARG A 7 13.66 -7.42 -7.64
CA ARG A 7 13.14 -6.82 -6.41
C ARG A 7 12.32 -5.56 -6.68
N LEU A 8 12.75 -4.70 -7.62
CA LEU A 8 11.98 -3.52 -8.02
C LEU A 8 10.61 -3.94 -8.61
N LYS A 9 10.58 -4.93 -9.50
CA LYS A 9 9.34 -5.46 -10.07
C LYS A 9 8.38 -5.95 -8.99
N ASP A 10 8.89 -6.67 -8.00
CA ASP A 10 8.07 -7.20 -6.90
C ASP A 10 7.51 -6.07 -6.03
N ILE A 11 8.34 -5.08 -5.69
CA ILE A 11 7.90 -3.89 -4.94
C ILE A 11 6.77 -3.17 -5.69
N MET A 12 6.95 -2.89 -6.98
CA MET A 12 5.95 -2.20 -7.79
C MET A 12 4.64 -2.99 -7.91
N THR A 13 4.74 -4.32 -8.09
CA THR A 13 3.58 -5.21 -8.16
C THR A 13 2.80 -5.19 -6.84
N ASN A 14 3.51 -5.23 -5.71
CA ASN A 14 2.90 -5.20 -4.38
C ASN A 14 2.21 -3.86 -4.09
N ILE A 15 2.79 -2.74 -4.51
CA ILE A 15 2.16 -1.41 -4.39
C ILE A 15 0.82 -1.38 -5.15
N LEU A 16 0.82 -1.84 -6.40
CA LEU A 16 -0.40 -1.85 -7.22
C LEU A 16 -1.47 -2.77 -6.64
N ASN A 17 -1.09 -3.97 -6.18
CA ASN A 17 -2.01 -4.92 -5.57
C ASN A 17 -2.66 -4.36 -4.30
N ARG A 18 -1.88 -3.69 -3.42
CA ARG A 18 -2.43 -3.04 -2.23
C ARG A 18 -3.42 -1.94 -2.59
N ALA A 19 -3.08 -1.07 -3.53
CA ALA A 19 -3.99 -0.02 -4.00
C ALA A 19 -5.28 -0.60 -4.59
N LYS A 20 -5.21 -1.70 -5.35
CA LYS A 20 -6.38 -2.39 -5.89
C LYS A 20 -7.27 -2.96 -4.78
N THR A 21 -6.70 -3.71 -3.85
CA THR A 21 -7.46 -4.28 -2.71
C THR A 21 -8.09 -3.19 -1.85
N THR A 22 -7.39 -2.08 -1.60
CA THR A 22 -7.95 -0.95 -0.85
C THR A 22 -9.08 -0.27 -1.62
N ALA A 23 -8.96 -0.12 -2.95
CA ALA A 23 -10.03 0.45 -3.76
C ALA A 23 -11.30 -0.42 -3.72
N GLU A 24 -11.14 -1.75 -3.77
CA GLU A 24 -12.25 -2.71 -3.60
C GLU A 24 -12.87 -2.63 -2.20
N THR A 25 -12.03 -2.56 -1.16
CA THR A 25 -12.46 -2.50 0.25
C THR A 25 -13.29 -1.25 0.55
N TYR A 26 -12.90 -0.10 -0.02
CA TYR A 26 -13.53 1.19 0.24
C TYR A 26 -14.50 1.64 -0.87
N GLY A 27 -14.77 0.80 -1.88
CA GLY A 27 -15.69 1.13 -2.96
C GLY A 27 -15.22 2.28 -3.86
N LEU A 28 -13.91 2.48 -4.02
CA LEU A 28 -13.29 3.60 -4.75
C LEU A 28 -13.11 3.33 -6.25
N SER A 29 -13.64 2.22 -6.76
CA SER A 29 -13.53 1.82 -8.16
C SER A 29 -12.06 1.80 -8.64
N LYS A 30 -11.66 2.69 -9.55
CA LYS A 30 -10.30 2.80 -10.09
C LYS A 30 -9.54 4.04 -9.61
N ASP A 31 -9.98 4.67 -8.51
CA ASP A 31 -9.23 5.77 -7.91
C ASP A 31 -8.01 5.24 -7.15
N TYR A 32 -6.96 4.93 -7.91
CA TYR A 32 -5.70 4.40 -7.38
C TYR A 32 -4.94 5.41 -6.54
N LEU A 33 -5.17 6.71 -6.74
CA LEU A 33 -4.52 7.75 -5.95
C LEU A 33 -5.09 7.75 -4.53
N ALA A 34 -6.42 7.80 -4.41
CA ALA A 34 -7.09 7.72 -3.12
C ALA A 34 -6.78 6.40 -2.40
N SER A 35 -6.86 5.27 -3.12
CA SER A 35 -6.64 3.96 -2.50
C SER A 35 -5.19 3.71 -2.07
N ALA A 36 -4.20 4.19 -2.84
CA ALA A 36 -2.80 4.13 -2.41
C ALA A 36 -2.55 4.96 -1.14
N ASN A 37 -3.13 6.16 -1.07
CA ASN A 37 -3.02 7.02 0.12
C ASN A 37 -3.65 6.37 1.36
N ILE A 38 -4.85 5.79 1.22
CA ILE A 38 -5.52 5.09 2.33
C ILE A 38 -4.70 3.87 2.77
N ALA A 39 -4.21 3.07 1.83
CA ALA A 39 -3.41 1.89 2.14
C ALA A 39 -2.12 2.23 2.92
N ALA A 40 -1.44 3.30 2.52
CA ALA A 40 -0.25 3.80 3.20
C ALA A 40 -0.58 4.37 4.59
N PHE A 41 -1.63 5.19 4.67
CA PHE A 41 -2.08 5.77 5.93
C PHE A 41 -2.46 4.72 6.96
N GLU A 42 -3.28 3.73 6.60
CA GLU A 42 -3.66 2.64 7.50
C GLU A 42 -2.46 1.87 8.03
N ASN A 43 -1.49 1.56 7.17
CA ASN A 43 -0.31 0.81 7.56
C ASN A 43 0.49 1.57 8.63
N THR A 44 0.68 2.87 8.42
CA THR A 44 1.36 3.75 9.38
C THR A 44 0.53 3.92 10.66
N ALA A 45 -0.77 4.18 10.55
CA ALA A 45 -1.66 4.34 11.69
C ALA A 45 -1.71 3.09 12.57
N LYS A 46 -1.78 1.89 11.96
CA LYS A 46 -1.71 0.60 12.67
C LYS A 46 -0.39 0.48 13.44
N ALA A 47 0.73 0.86 12.83
CA ALA A 47 2.04 0.84 13.50
C ALA A 47 2.11 1.85 14.66
N MET A 48 1.61 3.08 14.46
CA MET A 48 1.57 4.11 15.50
C MET A 48 0.71 3.67 16.70
N ILE A 49 -0.49 3.13 16.44
CA ILE A 49 -1.37 2.60 17.48
C ILE A 49 -0.70 1.46 18.26
N ALA A 50 -0.02 0.55 17.56
CA ALA A 50 0.69 -0.56 18.18
C ALA A 50 1.89 -0.11 19.04
N GLN A 51 2.57 0.97 18.66
CA GLN A 51 3.67 1.55 19.44
C GLN A 51 3.17 2.36 20.65
N GLY A 52 1.93 2.86 20.61
CA GLY A 52 1.37 3.72 21.66
C GLY A 52 1.85 5.17 21.57
N ILE A 53 1.61 5.94 22.63
CA ILE A 53 2.17 7.29 22.75
C ILE A 53 3.58 7.15 23.31
N VAL A 54 4.58 7.52 22.50
CA VAL A 54 6.01 7.46 22.80
C VAL A 54 6.66 8.82 22.64
#